data_AF-A0A968B1L5-F1
#
_entry.id   AF-A0A968B1L5-F1
#
_cell.length_a   1.000
_cell.length_b   1.000
_cell.length_c   1.000
_cell.angle_alpha   90.00
_cell.angle_beta   90.00
_cell.angle_gamma   90.00
#
_symmetry.space_group_name_H-M   'P 1'
#
loop_
_entity.id
_entity.type
_entity.pdbx_description
1 polymer ?
#
loop_
_entity_poly.entity_id
_entity_poly.type
_entity_poly.pdbx_seq_one_letter_code
_entity_poly.pdbx_strand_id
1 'polypeptide(L)' 'DANAPDTDFVLIHPREKGMRYSVSHHTGTLYIVTNDNAPNFKVMKAPVADAAKRNWEVLLPHRPEVKVDGIALFA' A
#
# COMPACT_ATOMS: atom_id res chain seq x y z
N ASP A 1 1.70 -16.32 -4.33
CA ASP A 1 0.59 -17.03 -4.99
C ASP A 1 0.43 -18.36 -4.26
N ALA A 2 -0.78 -18.79 -3.92
CA ALA A 2 -0.98 -20.07 -3.23
C ALA A 2 -0.49 -21.28 -4.08
N ASN A 3 -0.43 -21.10 -5.40
CA ASN A 3 0.08 -22.12 -6.34
C ASN A 3 1.61 -22.14 -6.44
N ALA A 4 2.30 -21.18 -5.83
CA ALA A 4 3.76 -21.08 -5.86
C ALA A 4 4.29 -20.71 -4.46
N PRO A 5 4.20 -21.64 -3.49
CA PRO A 5 4.55 -21.37 -2.09
C PRO A 5 6.06 -21.13 -1.89
N ASP A 6 6.90 -21.64 -2.79
CA ASP A 6 8.36 -21.58 -2.68
C ASP A 6 8.98 -20.34 -3.38
N THR A 7 8.16 -19.43 -3.91
CA THR A 7 8.67 -18.19 -4.50
C THR A 7 9.27 -17.28 -3.44
N ASP A 8 10.39 -16.64 -3.78
CA ASP A 8 11.00 -15.64 -2.91
C ASP A 8 10.02 -14.51 -2.56
N PHE A 9 10.14 -14.02 -1.33
CA PHE A 9 9.39 -12.84 -0.91
C PHE A 9 9.81 -11.63 -1.74
N VAL A 10 8.81 -10.91 -2.26
CA VAL A 10 9.03 -9.65 -2.99
C VAL A 10 8.91 -8.48 -2.02
N LEU A 11 9.94 -7.63 -1.99
CA LEU A 11 9.93 -6.43 -1.16
C LEU A 11 8.98 -5.38 -1.76
N ILE A 12 8.02 -4.92 -0.96
CA ILE A 12 7.13 -3.82 -1.33
C ILE A 12 7.87 -2.49 -1.22
N HIS A 13 8.42 -2.21 -0.04
CA HIS A 13 9.18 -0.99 0.22
C HIS A 13 10.15 -1.22 1.39
N PRO A 14 11.41 -0.78 1.31
CA PRO A 14 12.32 -0.79 2.45
C PRO A 14 11.76 -0.03 3.65
N ARG A 15 12.10 -0.46 4.85
CA ARG A 15 11.68 0.22 6.07
C ARG A 15 12.31 1.61 6.17
N GLU A 16 11.49 2.63 6.36
CA GLU A 16 11.92 4.01 6.64
C GLU A 16 11.49 4.43 8.06
N LYS A 17 12.35 5.14 8.78
CA LYS A 17 12.05 5.61 10.14
C LYS A 17 10.90 6.63 10.10
N GLY A 18 9.84 6.40 10.87
CA GLY A 18 8.67 7.29 10.95
C GLY A 18 7.60 7.03 9.88
N MET A 19 7.91 6.25 8.85
CA MET A 19 6.94 5.81 7.84
C MET A 19 6.20 4.57 8.33
N ARG A 20 4.87 4.65 8.29
CA ARG A 20 3.93 3.56 8.55
C ARG A 20 3.17 3.29 7.26
N TYR A 21 3.02 2.02 6.94
CA TYR A 21 2.14 1.60 5.86
C TYR A 21 1.54 0.22 6.16
N SER A 22 0.33 0.00 5.66
CA SER A 22 -0.30 -1.32 5.57
C SER A 22 -0.67 -1.61 4.12
N VAL A 23 -0.74 -2.89 3.76
CA VAL A 23 -1.00 -3.31 2.38
C VAL A 23 -2.14 -4.32 2.36
N SER A 24 -3.07 -4.11 1.43
CA SER A 24 -4.14 -5.05 1.08
C SER A 24 -4.03 -5.40 -0.39
N HIS A 25 -4.31 -6.65 -0.76
CA HIS A 25 -4.23 -7.13 -2.14
C HIS A 25 -5.63 -7.40 -2.69
N HIS A 26 -5.90 -6.93 -3.92
CA HIS A 26 -7.10 -7.29 -4.66
C HIS A 26 -6.84 -7.22 -6.16
N THR A 27 -7.17 -8.30 -6.88
CA THR A 27 -7.16 -8.38 -8.36
C THR A 27 -5.89 -7.81 -9.01
N GLY A 28 -4.70 -8.26 -8.56
CA GLY A 28 -3.41 -7.84 -9.13
C GLY A 28 -2.98 -6.42 -8.73
N THR A 29 -3.71 -5.75 -7.85
CA THR A 29 -3.40 -4.43 -7.31
C THR A 29 -3.14 -4.51 -5.82
N LEU A 30 -2.11 -3.82 -5.36
CA LEU A 30 -1.84 -3.53 -3.96
C LEU A 30 -2.46 -2.19 -3.60
N TYR A 31 -3.21 -2.15 -2.51
CA TYR A 31 -3.77 -0.95 -1.91
C TYR A 31 -3.02 -0.66 -0.63
N ILE A 32 -2.50 0.56 -0.51
CA ILE A 32 -1.50 0.92 0.47
C ILE A 32 -2.00 2.11 1.28
N VAL A 33 -2.24 1.91 2.58
CA VAL A 33 -2.58 3.01 3.50
C VAL A 33 -1.27 3.46 4.13
N THR A 34 -0.84 4.70 3.91
CA THR A 34 0.48 5.18 4.36
C THR A 34 0.45 6.60 4.90
N ASN A 35 1.32 6.89 5.88
CA ASN A 35 1.54 8.24 6.39
C ASN A 35 2.68 9.00 5.69
N ASP A 36 3.18 8.50 4.56
CA ASP A 36 4.22 9.14 3.75
C ASP A 36 3.81 10.58 3.35
N ASN A 37 4.44 11.58 3.99
CA ASN A 37 4.07 13.00 3.91
C ASN A 37 2.57 13.26 4.15
N ALA A 38 1.93 12.43 4.97
CA ALA A 38 0.49 12.43 5.21
C ALA A 38 0.17 12.00 6.66
N PRO A 39 0.23 12.91 7.66
CA PRO A 39 -0.01 12.56 9.07
C PRO A 39 -1.34 11.83 9.32
N ASN A 40 -2.39 12.19 8.57
CA ASN A 40 -3.73 11.58 8.62
C ASN A 40 -3.94 10.47 7.58
N PHE A 41 -2.84 9.97 7.02
CA PHE A 41 -2.76 8.93 6.01
C PHE A 41 -3.39 9.31 4.67
N LYS A 42 -2.93 8.62 3.63
CA LYS A 42 -3.47 8.62 2.26
C LYS A 42 -3.60 7.16 1.80
N VAL A 43 -4.44 6.91 0.80
CA VAL A 43 -4.51 5.59 0.15
C VAL A 43 -3.84 5.69 -1.20
N MET A 44 -2.91 4.78 -1.45
CA MET A 44 -2.21 4.64 -2.72
C MET A 44 -2.50 3.26 -3.30
N LYS A 45 -2.23 3.10 -4.60
CA LYS A 45 -2.28 1.80 -5.29
C LYS A 45 -0.99 1.55 -6.06
N ALA A 46 -0.62 0.30 -6.22
CA ALA A 46 0.52 -0.14 -7.03
C ALA A 46 0.24 -1.51 -7.67
N PRO A 47 0.84 -1.85 -8.82
CA PRO A 47 0.69 -3.18 -9.40
C PRO A 47 1.44 -4.22 -8.55
N VAL A 48 0.86 -5.42 -8.40
CA VAL A 48 1.54 -6.56 -7.74
C VAL A 48 2.83 -6.95 -8.47
N ALA A 49 2.85 -6.81 -9.79
CA ALA A 49 4.01 -7.13 -10.62
C ALA A 49 5.24 -6.25 -10.34
N ASP A 50 5.04 -5.04 -9.80
CA ASP A 50 6.12 -4.11 -9.46
C ASP A 50 5.67 -3.13 -8.35
N ALA A 51 5.81 -3.59 -7.11
CA ALA A 51 5.31 -2.91 -5.91
C ALA A 51 6.16 -1.70 -5.45
N ALA A 52 7.22 -1.37 -6.18
CA ALA A 52 8.16 -0.31 -5.80
C ALA A 52 7.45 1.04 -5.60
N LYS A 53 7.90 1.83 -4.61
CA LYS A 53 7.31 3.14 -4.25
C LYS A 53 7.16 4.12 -5.43
N ARG A 54 8.00 4.02 -6.46
CA ARG A 54 7.89 4.82 -7.70
C ARG A 54 6.58 4.58 -8.47
N ASN A 55 5.97 3.40 -8.31
CA ASN A 55 4.71 3.02 -8.96
C ASN A 55 3.50 3.25 -8.06
N TRP A 56 3.70 3.86 -6.87
CA TRP A 56 2.58 4.16 -5.99
C TRP A 56 1.85 5.38 -6.56
N GLU A 57 0.60 5.17 -6.93
CA GLU A 57 -0.30 6.21 -7.40
C GLU A 57 -1.32 6.56 -6.32
N VAL A 58 -1.67 7.84 -6.20
CA VAL A 58 -2.67 8.29 -5.23
C VAL A 58 -4.05 7.79 -5.67
N LEU A 59 -4.73 7.06 -4.77
CA LEU A 59 -6.14 6.67 -4.93
C LEU A 59 -7.05 7.57 -4.09
N LEU A 60 -6.67 7.83 -2.83
CA LEU A 60 -7.34 8.78 -1.95
C LEU A 60 -6.28 9.74 -1.39
N PRO A 61 -6.29 11.02 -1.76
CA PRO A 61 -5.29 11.98 -1.29
C PRO A 61 -5.44 12.23 0.22
N HIS A 62 -4.33 12.64 0.84
CA HIS A 62 -4.30 13.10 2.22
C HIS A 62 -5.23 14.31 2.40
N ARG A 63 -5.96 14.35 3.51
CA ARG A 63 -6.78 15.49 3.93
C ARG A 63 -6.43 15.86 5.39
N PRO A 64 -6.14 17.14 5.70
CA PRO A 64 -5.80 17.56 7.06
C PRO A 64 -6.91 17.29 8.08
N GLU A 65 -8.18 17.30 7.66
CA GLU A 65 -9.33 17.14 8.55
C GLU A 65 -9.86 15.70 8.66
N VAL A 66 -9.30 14.76 7.89
CA VAL A 66 -9.85 13.39 7.80
C VAL A 66 -8.72 12.36 7.94
N LYS A 67 -8.80 11.54 8.99
CA LYS A 67 -7.90 10.42 9.22
C LYS A 67 -8.42 9.15 8.54
N VAL A 68 -7.55 8.43 7.85
CA VAL A 68 -7.81 7.08 7.34
C VAL A 68 -7.17 6.06 8.27
N ASP A 69 -8.00 5.27 8.96
CA ASP A 69 -7.51 4.22 9.87
C ASP A 69 -7.20 2.89 9.16
N GLY A 70 -7.91 2.62 8.05
CA GLY A 70 -7.73 1.38 7.29
C GLY A 70 -8.71 1.27 6.14
N ILE A 71 -8.59 0.19 5.37
CA ILE A 71 -9.48 -0.16 4.27
C ILE A 71 -9.86 -1.63 4.37
N ALA A 72 -11.03 -1.98 3.85
CA ALA A 72 -11.47 -3.36 3.64
C ALA A 72 -11.75 -3.55 2.15
N LEU A 73 -11.24 -4.63 1.58
CA LEU A 73 -11.46 -5.01 0.19
C LEU A 73 -12.43 -6.19 0.17
N PHE A 74 -13.39 -6.15 -0.76
CA PHE A 74 -14.42 -7.17 -0.93
C PHE A 74 -14.30 -7.79 -2.32
N ALA A 75 -14.87 -8.97 -2.50
CA ALA A 75 -14.97 -9.70 -3.77
C ALA A 75 -16.44 -9.95 -4.10
#